data_AF-A0A920M068-F1
#
_entry.id   AF-A0A920M068-F1
#
_cell.length_a   1.000
_cell.length_b   1.000
_cell.length_c   1.000
_cell.angle_alpha   90.00
_cell.angle_beta   90.00
_cell.angle_gamma   90.00
#
_symmetry.space_group_name_H-M   'P 1'
#
loop_
_entity.id
_entity.type
_entity.pdbx_description
1 polymer ?
#
loop_
_entity_poly.entity_id
_entity_poly.type
_entity_poly.pdbx_seq_one_letter_code
_entity_poly.pdbx_strand_id
1 'polypeptide(L)'
;MGIFGNAGIYQVINETSQINEIVNNNYTVALFALLESYPASIFVSGLTIIIIITFFVTSSDSGALVASMLSSKSHVGIHDDSPILSRISWAIFLGVIAAVLLYKGGLTALQTSVVIFGVPFSIIVVFAIKEFYNSLESELKP
;
A
#
# COMPACT_ATOMS: atom_id res chain seq x y z
N MET A 1 14.34 5.94 -0.53
CA MET A 1 15.30 4.83 -0.60
C MET A 1 16.70 5.15 -0.07
N GLY A 2 16.99 6.36 0.45
CA GLY A 2 18.36 6.76 0.81
C GLY A 2 19.04 5.92 1.90
N ILE A 3 18.34 5.57 2.99
CA ILE A 3 18.94 4.87 4.13
C ILE A 3 18.95 3.35 3.90
N PHE A 4 17.78 2.70 3.89
CA PHE A 4 17.67 1.25 3.75
C PHE A 4 18.13 0.71 2.39
N GLY A 5 17.91 1.48 1.31
CA GLY A 5 18.36 1.07 -0.03
C GLY A 5 19.88 1.09 -0.15
N ASN A 6 20.53 2.15 0.32
CA ASN A 6 22.00 2.21 0.34
C ASN A 6 22.61 1.16 1.29
N ALA A 7 21.99 0.92 2.45
CA ALA A 7 22.40 -0.14 3.38
C ALA A 7 22.32 -1.54 2.73
N GLY A 8 21.24 -1.84 2.01
CA GLY A 8 21.11 -3.12 1.28
C GLY A 8 22.16 -3.27 0.18
N ILE A 9 22.37 -2.22 -0.63
CA ILE A 9 23.39 -2.23 -1.68
C ILE A 9 24.79 -2.42 -1.09
N TYR A 10 25.12 -1.70 -0.01
CA TYR A 10 26.40 -1.82 0.68
C TYR A 10 26.66 -3.26 1.14
N GLN A 11 25.64 -3.95 1.66
CA GLN A 11 25.80 -5.34 2.11
C GLN A 11 25.97 -6.34 0.98
N VAL A 12 25.32 -6.11 -0.17
CA VAL A 12 25.48 -6.95 -1.36
C VAL A 12 26.86 -6.75 -1.99
N ILE A 13 27.34 -5.51 -2.10
CA ILE A 13 28.65 -5.19 -2.71
C ILE A 13 29.81 -5.70 -1.86
N ASN A 14 29.70 -5.56 -0.54
CA ASN A 14 30.80 -5.94 0.36
C ASN A 14 30.71 -7.39 0.86
N GLU A 15 29.73 -8.17 0.37
CA GLU A 15 29.50 -9.58 0.75
C GLU A 15 29.42 -9.79 2.28
N THR A 16 29.00 -8.77 3.03
CA THR A 16 29.00 -8.80 4.50
C THR A 16 27.88 -9.66 5.08
N SER A 17 26.89 -10.04 4.27
CA SER A 17 25.75 -10.86 4.66
C SER A 17 25.20 -11.67 3.48
N GLN A 18 24.47 -12.74 3.77
CA GLN A 18 23.79 -13.56 2.75
C GLN A 18 22.47 -12.95 2.27
N ILE A 19 22.30 -11.62 2.38
CA ILE A 19 21.05 -10.93 1.99
C ILE A 19 20.68 -11.21 0.54
N ASN A 20 21.64 -11.25 -0.37
CA ASN A 20 21.36 -11.53 -1.78
C ASN A 20 20.64 -12.88 -1.95
N GLU A 21 21.12 -13.92 -1.28
CA GLU A 21 20.54 -15.26 -1.33
C GLU A 21 19.16 -15.30 -0.66
N ILE A 22 19.03 -14.69 0.53
CA ILE A 22 17.76 -14.64 1.27
C ILE A 22 16.68 -13.89 0.48
N VAL A 23 17.02 -12.75 -0.13
CA VAL A 23 16.08 -11.91 -0.89
C VAL A 23 15.68 -12.57 -2.21
N ASN A 24 16.61 -13.23 -2.90
CA ASN A 24 16.28 -13.97 -4.13
C ASN A 24 15.32 -15.12 -3.87
N ASN A 25 15.44 -15.79 -2.71
CA ASN A 25 14.53 -16.86 -2.32
C ASN A 25 13.19 -16.34 -1.79
N ASN A 26 13.20 -15.27 -1.00
CA ASN A 26 11.99 -14.66 -0.46
C ASN A 26 12.17 -13.17 -0.16
N TYR A 27 11.86 -12.32 -1.13
CA TYR A 27 11.96 -10.87 -0.98
C TYR A 27 10.98 -10.30 0.07
N THR A 28 9.98 -11.06 0.53
CA THR A 28 9.06 -10.64 1.60
C THR A 28 9.79 -10.43 2.93
N VAL A 29 10.90 -11.14 3.17
CA VAL A 29 11.70 -11.03 4.39
C VAL A 29 12.90 -10.09 4.25
N ALA A 30 13.06 -9.42 3.10
CA ALA A 30 14.23 -8.62 2.76
C ALA A 30 14.56 -7.55 3.81
N LEU A 31 13.53 -6.87 4.34
CA LEU A 31 13.71 -5.83 5.36
C LEU A 31 14.27 -6.43 6.66
N PHE A 32 13.77 -7.59 7.08
CA PHE A 32 14.21 -8.24 8.32
C PHE A 32 15.62 -8.84 8.17
N ALA A 33 15.91 -9.44 7.02
CA ALA A 33 17.27 -9.90 6.68
C ALA A 33 18.29 -8.73 6.70
N LEU A 34 17.87 -7.55 6.24
CA LEU A 34 18.68 -6.33 6.34
C LEU A 34 18.93 -5.93 7.79
N LEU A 35 17.91 -5.94 8.63
CA LEU A 35 18.00 -5.57 10.04
C LEU A 35 18.81 -6.56 10.87
N GLU A 36 18.81 -7.86 10.51
CA GLU A 36 19.62 -8.90 11.15
C GLU A 36 21.13 -8.65 11.05
N SER A 37 21.56 -7.95 10.01
CA SER A 37 22.97 -7.62 9.79
C SER A 37 23.48 -6.46 10.66
N TYR A 38 22.60 -5.84 11.45
CA TYR A 38 22.93 -4.73 12.35
C TYR A 38 22.74 -5.11 13.83
N PRO A 39 23.47 -4.45 14.76
CA PRO A 39 23.29 -4.69 16.19
C PRO A 39 21.87 -4.34 16.64
N ALA A 40 21.39 -5.02 17.70
CA ALA A 40 20.04 -4.88 18.24
C ALA A 40 18.89 -5.28 17.26
N SER A 41 19.18 -6.17 16.30
CA SER A 41 18.23 -6.64 15.29
C SER A 41 16.87 -7.09 15.83
N ILE A 42 16.84 -7.82 16.95
CA ILE A 42 15.60 -8.29 17.59
C ILE A 42 14.70 -7.12 18.01
N PHE A 43 15.28 -6.10 18.64
CA PHE A 43 14.53 -4.93 19.11
C PHE A 43 13.99 -4.10 17.94
N VAL A 44 14.85 -3.82 16.95
CA VAL A 44 14.47 -3.02 15.77
C VAL A 44 13.47 -3.77 14.89
N SER A 45 13.60 -5.10 14.75
CA SER A 45 12.63 -5.93 14.03
C SER A 45 11.28 -5.96 14.74
N GLY A 46 11.27 -6.09 16.07
CA GLY A 46 10.04 -6.00 16.86
C GLY A 46 9.33 -4.65 16.70
N LEU A 47 10.09 -3.55 16.76
CA LEU A 47 9.56 -2.22 16.50
C LEU A 47 9.03 -2.08 15.07
N THR A 48 9.73 -2.65 14.09
CA THR A 48 9.33 -2.64 12.68
C THR A 48 7.99 -3.35 12.48
N ILE A 49 7.76 -4.50 13.14
CA ILE A 49 6.47 -5.20 13.09
C ILE A 49 5.34 -4.30 13.62
N ILE A 50 5.55 -3.62 14.76
CA ILE A 50 4.56 -2.70 15.33
C ILE A 50 4.21 -1.60 14.32
N ILE A 51 5.24 -0.98 13.71
CA ILE A 51 5.07 0.06 12.70
C ILE A 51 4.28 -0.46 11.49
N ILE A 52 4.63 -1.64 10.96
CA ILE A 52 3.92 -2.26 9.84
C ILE A 52 2.45 -2.47 10.17
N ILE A 53 2.14 -3.00 11.36
CA ILE A 53 0.75 -3.23 11.79
C ILE A 53 -0.02 -1.91 11.90
N THR A 54 0.56 -0.89 12.52
CA THR A 54 -0.09 0.43 12.64
C THR A 54 -0.38 1.04 11.27
N PHE A 55 0.60 1.07 10.37
CA PHE A 55 0.40 1.59 9.01
C PHE A 55 -0.64 0.77 8.24
N PHE A 56 -0.62 -0.54 8.38
CA PHE A 56 -1.58 -1.42 7.73
C PHE A 56 -3.01 -1.14 8.21
N VAL A 57 -3.22 -1.02 9.53
CA VAL A 57 -4.55 -0.73 10.10
C VAL A 57 -5.04 0.66 9.67
N THR A 58 -4.21 1.70 9.80
CA THR A 58 -4.59 3.07 9.43
C THR A 58 -4.87 3.20 7.93
N SER A 59 -4.07 2.55 7.08
CA SER A 59 -4.28 2.55 5.63
C SER A 59 -5.53 1.78 5.22
N SER A 60 -5.77 0.61 5.82
CA SER A 60 -6.97 -0.20 5.55
C SER A 60 -8.24 0.52 5.94
N ASP A 61 -8.21 1.21 7.08
CA ASP A 61 -9.33 1.99 7.59
C ASP A 61 -9.70 3.17 6.66
N SER A 62 -8.68 3.92 6.20
CA SER A 62 -8.86 5.00 5.22
C SER A 62 -9.39 4.49 3.88
N GLY A 63 -8.91 3.32 3.42
CA GLY A 63 -9.37 2.69 2.19
C GLY A 63 -10.83 2.22 2.26
N ALA A 64 -11.24 1.60 3.37
CA ALA A 64 -12.62 1.18 3.59
C ALA A 64 -13.57 2.37 3.67
N LEU A 65 -13.13 3.48 4.26
CA LEU A 65 -13.89 4.73 4.29
C LEU A 65 -14.15 5.26 2.88
N VAL A 66 -13.12 5.42 2.05
CA VAL A 66 -13.29 5.88 0.65
C VAL A 66 -14.18 4.93 -0.17
N ALA A 67 -13.98 3.62 -0.05
CA ALA A 67 -14.82 2.64 -0.73
C ALA A 67 -16.29 2.74 -0.30
N SER A 68 -16.53 2.92 0.99
CA SER A 68 -17.88 3.07 1.53
C SER A 68 -18.56 4.36 1.04
N MET A 69 -17.83 5.47 0.97
CA MET A 69 -18.31 6.75 0.44
C MET A 69 -18.67 6.66 -1.04
N LEU A 70 -17.83 6.02 -1.87
CA LEU A 70 -18.10 5.84 -3.29
C LEU A 70 -19.30 4.90 -3.54
N SER A 71 -19.52 3.92 -2.66
CA SER A 71 -20.61 2.94 -2.77
C SER A 71 -21.93 3.43 -2.15
N SER A 72 -21.91 4.40 -1.22
CA SER A 72 -23.12 4.96 -0.61
C SER A 72 -23.69 6.07 -1.49
N LYS A 73 -24.66 5.72 -2.33
CA LYS A 73 -25.31 6.63 -3.28
C LYS A 73 -26.08 7.76 -2.56
N SER A 74 -25.57 9.00 -2.59
CA SER A 74 -26.36 10.25 -2.63
C SER A 74 -27.34 10.59 -1.48
N HIS A 75 -27.50 9.81 -0.41
CA HIS A 75 -28.55 10.05 0.62
C HIS A 75 -28.05 10.65 1.93
N VAL A 76 -26.77 10.97 1.98
CA VAL A 76 -26.11 11.58 3.12
C VAL A 76 -25.51 12.85 2.57
N GLY A 77 -25.84 14.00 3.15
CA GLY A 77 -25.23 15.27 2.73
C GLY A 77 -23.71 15.13 2.69
N ILE A 78 -23.04 15.91 1.85
CA ILE A 78 -21.58 15.87 1.59
C ILE A 78 -20.72 15.99 2.89
N HIS A 79 -21.36 16.22 4.04
CA HIS A 79 -20.78 16.42 5.36
C HIS A 79 -21.01 15.32 6.39
N ASP A 80 -21.81 14.28 6.10
CA ASP A 80 -22.08 13.22 7.07
C ASP A 80 -21.26 11.96 6.76
N ASP A 81 -20.70 11.36 7.80
CA ASP A 81 -19.91 10.14 7.73
C ASP A 81 -20.72 9.01 7.07
N SER A 82 -20.08 8.26 6.15
CA SER A 82 -20.67 7.07 5.53
C SER A 82 -21.14 6.09 6.62
N PRO A 83 -22.31 5.43 6.45
CA PRO A 83 -22.85 4.50 7.44
C PRO A 83 -21.81 3.47 7.89
N ILE A 84 -21.61 3.36 9.22
CA ILE A 84 -20.60 2.49 9.85
C ILE A 84 -20.69 1.05 9.33
N LEU A 85 -21.91 0.55 9.08
CA LEU A 85 -22.16 -0.77 8.50
C LEU A 85 -21.57 -0.95 7.09
N SER A 86 -21.62 0.09 6.24
CA SER A 86 -21.01 0.07 4.90
C SER A 86 -19.48 -0.01 5.00
N ARG A 87 -18.88 0.81 5.87
CA ARG A 87 -17.43 0.82 6.12
C ARG A 87 -16.91 -0.52 6.62
N ILE A 88 -17.57 -1.12 7.60
CA ILE A 88 -17.19 -2.44 8.15
C ILE A 88 -17.31 -3.51 7.06
N SER A 89 -18.38 -3.49 6.27
CA SER A 89 -18.58 -4.46 5.18
C SER A 89 -17.46 -4.37 4.15
N TRP A 90 -17.06 -3.16 3.75
CA TRP A 90 -15.94 -2.95 2.83
C TRP A 90 -14.60 -3.34 3.42
N ALA A 91 -14.34 -3.04 4.69
CA ALA A 91 -13.11 -3.45 5.37
C ALA A 91 -12.96 -4.99 5.39
N ILE A 92 -14.03 -5.71 5.72
CA ILE A 92 -14.05 -7.18 5.71
C ILE A 92 -13.86 -7.70 4.29
N PHE A 93 -14.56 -7.15 3.31
CA PHE A 93 -14.48 -7.60 1.92
C PHE A 93 -13.07 -7.42 1.34
N LEU A 94 -12.42 -6.28 1.57
CA LEU A 94 -11.03 -6.03 1.17
C LEU A 94 -10.07 -7.02 1.85
N GLY A 95 -10.27 -7.29 3.14
CA GLY A 95 -9.48 -8.29 3.88
C GLY A 95 -9.65 -9.71 3.34
N VAL A 96 -10.88 -10.11 2.99
CA VAL A 96 -11.17 -11.43 2.40
C VAL A 96 -10.52 -11.56 1.03
N ILE A 97 -10.62 -10.54 0.16
CA ILE A 97 -9.96 -10.56 -1.14
C ILE A 97 -8.44 -10.70 -0.98
N ALA A 98 -7.84 -9.90 -0.09
CA ALA A 98 -6.41 -9.99 0.18
C ALA A 98 -5.99 -11.38 0.68
N ALA A 99 -6.75 -11.96 1.61
CA ALA A 99 -6.49 -13.30 2.14
C ALA A 99 -6.60 -14.38 1.05
N VAL A 100 -7.62 -14.32 0.19
CA VAL A 100 -7.82 -15.28 -0.91
C VAL A 100 -6.69 -15.18 -1.94
N LEU A 101 -6.31 -13.96 -2.33
CA LEU A 101 -5.21 -13.74 -3.28
C LEU A 101 -3.89 -14.24 -2.72
N LEU A 102 -3.62 -13.97 -1.44
CA LEU A 102 -2.41 -14.43 -0.77
C LEU A 102 -2.37 -15.96 -0.68
N TYR A 103 -3.50 -16.58 -0.33
CA TYR A 103 -3.61 -18.03 -0.23
C TYR A 103 -3.44 -18.74 -1.58
N LYS A 104 -3.98 -18.18 -2.67
CA LYS A 104 -3.97 -18.83 -3.99
C LYS A 104 -2.71 -18.59 -4.80
N GLY A 105 -2.13 -17.40 -4.74
CA GLY A 105 -0.99 -17.04 -5.59
C GLY A 105 0.07 -16.19 -4.91
N GLY A 106 0.02 -16.09 -3.57
CA GLY A 106 1.03 -15.42 -2.78
C GLY A 106 1.17 -13.94 -3.11
N LEU A 107 2.35 -13.40 -2.84
CA LEU A 107 2.67 -11.99 -3.05
C LEU A 107 2.60 -11.59 -4.53
N THR A 108 2.97 -12.48 -5.45
CA THR A 108 2.89 -12.24 -6.89
C THR A 108 1.45 -12.00 -7.34
N ALA A 109 0.47 -12.75 -6.80
CA ALA A 109 -0.94 -12.52 -7.10
C ALA A 109 -1.43 -11.17 -6.57
N LEU A 110 -1.01 -10.75 -5.38
CA LEU A 110 -1.32 -9.41 -4.86
C LEU A 110 -0.75 -8.31 -5.76
N GLN A 111 0.52 -8.41 -6.14
CA GLN A 111 1.17 -7.44 -7.03
C GLN A 111 0.47 -7.38 -8.40
N THR A 112 0.17 -8.53 -8.98
CA THR A 112 -0.52 -8.62 -10.27
C THR A 112 -1.92 -7.99 -10.21
N SER A 113 -2.66 -8.27 -9.14
CA SER A 113 -3.97 -7.64 -8.88
C SER A 113 -3.88 -6.12 -8.86
N VAL A 114 -2.92 -5.56 -8.11
CA VAL A 114 -2.69 -4.11 -8.04
C VAL A 114 -2.40 -3.51 -9.42
N VAL A 115 -1.62 -4.19 -10.27
CA VAL A 115 -1.34 -3.72 -11.63
C VAL A 115 -2.60 -3.76 -12.51
N ILE A 116 -3.35 -4.86 -12.47
CA ILE A 116 -4.58 -5.05 -13.27
C ILE A 116 -5.62 -3.98 -12.94
N PHE A 117 -5.80 -3.65 -11.66
CA PHE A 117 -6.73 -2.60 -11.24
C PHE A 117 -6.16 -1.18 -11.36
N GLY A 118 -4.84 -1.01 -11.22
CA GLY A 118 -4.18 0.30 -11.26
C GLY A 118 -4.09 0.89 -12.67
N VAL A 119 -3.88 0.07 -13.69
CA VAL A 119 -3.79 0.53 -15.10
C VAL A 119 -5.07 1.22 -15.59
N PRO A 120 -6.29 0.66 -15.48
CA PRO A 120 -7.49 1.37 -15.91
C PRO A 120 -7.74 2.63 -15.07
N PHE A 121 -7.42 2.62 -13.77
CA PHE A 121 -7.56 3.81 -12.93
C PHE A 121 -6.57 4.93 -13.33
N SER A 122 -5.36 4.60 -13.77
CA SER A 122 -4.39 5.60 -14.23
C SER A 122 -4.88 6.37 -15.46
N ILE A 123 -5.61 5.71 -16.37
CA ILE A 123 -6.26 6.36 -17.51
C ILE A 123 -7.28 7.41 -17.02
N ILE A 124 -8.09 7.07 -16.02
CA ILE A 124 -9.07 8.00 -15.41
C ILE A 124 -8.32 9.20 -14.80
N VAL A 125 -7.21 8.98 -14.11
CA VAL A 125 -6.39 10.06 -13.52
C VAL A 125 -5.83 11.00 -14.59
N VAL A 126 -5.40 10.48 -15.75
CA VAL A 126 -4.94 11.34 -16.86
C VAL A 126 -6.06 12.26 -17.35
N PHE A 127 -7.29 11.75 -17.49
CA PHE A 127 -8.43 12.59 -17.82
C PHE A 127 -8.74 13.61 -16.72
N ALA A 128 -8.68 13.20 -15.45
CA ALA A 128 -8.90 14.09 -14.32
C ALA A 128 -7.88 15.25 -14.28
N ILE A 129 -6.60 14.98 -14.58
CA ILE A 129 -5.56 16.02 -14.68
C ILE A 129 -5.88 17.00 -15.81
N LYS A 130 -6.31 16.50 -16.98
CA LYS A 130 -6.68 17.34 -18.11
C LYS A 130 -7.87 18.25 -17.77
N GLU A 131 -8.92 17.70 -17.18
CA GLU A 131 -10.10 18.50 -16.79
C GLU A 131 -9.77 19.48 -15.67
N PHE A 132 -8.92 19.10 -14.72
CA PHE A 132 -8.45 20.00 -13.67
C PHE A 132 -7.67 21.19 -14.27
N TYR A 133 -6.79 20.94 -15.24
CA TYR A 133 -6.08 22.00 -15.95
C TYR A 133 -7.04 22.94 -16.70
N ASN A 134 -8.01 22.38 -17.44
CA ASN A 134 -9.01 23.17 -18.16
C ASN A 134 -9.85 24.02 -17.19
N SER A 135 -10.23 23.46 -16.05
CA SER A 135 -10.98 24.15 -14.99
C SER A 135 -10.19 25.35 -14.47
N LEU A 136 -8.90 25.17 -14.16
CA LEU A 136 -8.03 26.26 -13.71
C LEU A 136 -7.86 27.34 -14.80
N GLU A 137 -7.73 26.95 -16.07
CA GLU A 137 -7.63 27.92 -17.17
C GLU A 137 -8.93 28.71 -17.35
N SER A 138 -10.09 28.07 -17.11
CA SER A 138 -11.39 28.73 -17.18
C SER A 138 -11.61 29.75 -16.06
N GLU A 139 -11.05 29.52 -14.88
CA GLU A 139 -11.08 30.47 -13.76
C GLU A 139 -10.11 31.66 -13.96
N LEU A 140 -9.06 31.48 -14.79
CA LEU A 140 -8.07 32.52 -15.07
C LEU A 140 -8.50 33.50 -16.18
N LYS A 141 -9.49 33.13 -17.00
CA LYS A 141 -10.04 34.00 -18.06
C LYS A 141 -11.09 34.94 -17.43
N PRO A 142 -10.95 36.27 -17.58
CA PRO A 142 -11.84 37.26 -16.96
C PRO A 142 -13.27 37.24 -17.53
#